data_AF-A0AA40VVZ2-F1
#
_entry.id   AF-A0AA40VVZ2-F1
#
_cell.length_a   1.000
_cell.length_b   1.000
_cell.length_c   1.000
_cell.angle_alpha   90.00
_cell.angle_beta   90.00
_cell.angle_gamma   90.00
#
_symmetry.space_group_name_H-M   'P 1'
#
loop_
_entity.id
_entity.type
_entity.pdbx_description
1 polymer ?
#
loop_
_entity_poly.entity_id
_entity_poly.type
_entity_poly.pdbx_seq_one_letter_code
_entity_poly.pdbx_strand_id
1 'polypeptide(L)'
;MSERGEIYNHNGKATAASLESRDLAQRFAAAIGEFNWRIDYVKFCELLKLEPGDYADQQYSYFQQLAESLTRFNAESLALMIDAGLGSE
;
A
#
# COMPACT_ATOMS: atom_id res chain seq x y z
N MET A 1 -24.83 -4.97 -4.37
CA MET A 1 -24.48 -6.10 -3.48
C MET A 1 -22.97 -6.11 -3.39
N SER A 2 -22.40 -5.69 -2.25
CA SER A 2 -20.94 -5.74 -2.07
C SER A 2 -20.58 -7.13 -1.56
N GLU A 3 -20.00 -7.96 -2.41
CA GLU A 3 -19.37 -9.21 -2.00
C GLU A 3 -18.18 -8.86 -1.11
N ARG A 4 -18.35 -8.97 0.21
CA ARG A 4 -17.24 -9.04 1.15
C ARG A 4 -16.59 -10.40 0.93
N GLY A 5 -15.57 -10.47 0.08
CA GLY A 5 -14.76 -11.66 -0.07
C GLY A 5 -14.17 -12.02 1.30
N GLU A 6 -14.65 -13.11 1.89
CA GLU A 6 -14.10 -13.65 3.13
C GLU A 6 -12.74 -14.28 2.81
N ILE A 7 -11.68 -13.72 3.38
CA ILE A 7 -10.31 -14.23 3.21
C ILE A 7 -10.03 -15.21 4.35
N TYR A 8 -9.92 -16.50 4.00
CA TYR A 8 -9.68 -17.59 4.95
C TYR A 8 -8.18 -17.81 5.16
N ASN A 9 -7.73 -18.08 6.38
CA ASN A 9 -6.36 -18.54 6.61
C ASN A 9 -6.17 -20.01 6.19
N HIS A 10 -4.91 -20.48 6.21
CA HIS A 10 -4.54 -21.87 5.95
C HIS A 10 -5.28 -22.92 6.81
N ASN A 11 -5.91 -22.52 7.92
CA ASN A 11 -6.68 -23.39 8.81
C ASN A 11 -8.20 -23.27 8.61
N GLY A 12 -8.67 -22.59 7.55
CA GLY A 12 -10.08 -22.42 7.24
C GLY A 12 -10.85 -21.52 8.21
N LYS A 13 -10.16 -20.79 9.10
CA LYS A 13 -10.79 -19.78 9.95
C LYS A 13 -10.80 -18.44 9.23
N ALA A 14 -11.96 -17.78 9.27
CA ALA A 14 -12.07 -16.37 8.89
C ALA A 14 -11.05 -15.59 9.74
N THR A 15 -10.06 -15.02 9.07
CA THR A 15 -9.06 -14.19 9.74
C THR A 15 -9.47 -12.77 9.48
N ALA A 16 -9.94 -12.12 10.54
CA ALA A 16 -10.19 -10.70 10.53
C ALA A 16 -8.88 -10.02 10.90
N ALA A 17 -8.45 -9.05 10.09
CA ALA A 17 -7.28 -8.25 10.45
C ALA A 17 -7.51 -7.50 11.77
N SER A 18 -6.43 -7.12 12.45
CA SER A 18 -6.50 -6.24 13.61
C SER A 18 -7.08 -4.87 13.22
N LEU A 19 -7.73 -4.18 14.17
CA LEU A 19 -8.24 -2.82 13.92
C LEU A 19 -7.12 -1.84 13.57
N GLU A 20 -5.94 -2.01 14.20
CA GLU A 20 -4.77 -1.21 13.94
C GLU A 20 -4.25 -1.41 12.50
N SER A 21 -4.12 -2.66 12.05
CA SER A 21 -3.67 -2.94 10.68
C SER A 21 -4.67 -2.46 9.62
N ARG A 22 -5.98 -2.46 9.92
CA ARG A 22 -6.99 -1.86 9.03
C ARG A 22 -6.84 -0.35 8.92
N ASP A 23 -6.69 0.35 10.05
CA ASP A 23 -6.46 1.81 10.06
C ASP A 23 -5.19 2.15 9.29
N LEU A 24 -4.10 1.42 9.56
CA LEU A 24 -2.82 1.61 8.88
C LEU A 24 -2.93 1.35 7.37
N ALA A 25 -3.53 0.23 6.96
CA ALA A 25 -3.72 -0.12 5.56
C ALA A 25 -4.52 0.96 4.81
N GLN A 26 -5.63 1.41 5.41
CA GLN A 26 -6.49 2.42 4.80
C GLN A 26 -5.77 3.76 4.67
N ARG A 27 -5.12 4.23 5.74
CA ARG A 27 -4.38 5.50 5.74
C ARG A 27 -3.19 5.47 4.79
N PHE A 28 -2.45 4.36 4.74
CA PHE A 28 -1.31 4.18 3.85
C PHE A 28 -1.74 4.15 2.39
N ALA A 29 -2.72 3.31 2.03
CA ALA A 29 -3.21 3.21 0.66
C ALA A 29 -3.81 4.53 0.17
N ALA A 30 -4.58 5.24 1.02
CA ALA A 30 -5.12 6.56 0.68
C ALA A 30 -4.00 7.59 0.50
N ALA A 31 -3.04 7.68 1.42
CA ALA A 31 -1.95 8.66 1.33
C ALA A 31 -1.07 8.47 0.09
N ILE A 32 -0.80 7.23 -0.30
CA ILE A 32 -0.01 6.92 -1.50
C ILE A 32 -0.85 7.03 -2.79
N GLY A 33 -2.15 6.71 -2.73
CA GLY A 33 -3.05 6.68 -3.88
C GLY A 33 -3.67 8.02 -4.26
N GLU A 34 -3.94 8.90 -3.29
CA GLU A 34 -4.67 10.16 -3.50
C GLU A 34 -3.76 11.39 -3.69
N PHE A 35 -2.47 11.31 -3.37
CA PHE A 35 -1.58 12.45 -3.53
C PHE A 35 -1.21 12.68 -5.01
N ASN A 36 -1.23 13.95 -5.44
CA ASN A 36 -0.78 14.42 -6.76
C ASN A 36 0.67 14.01 -7.13
N TRP A 37 1.42 13.35 -6.24
CA TRP A 37 2.80 12.91 -6.46
C TRP A 37 2.92 11.84 -7.54
N ARG A 38 1.85 11.11 -7.87
CA ARG A 38 1.88 10.13 -8.97
C ARG A 38 2.20 10.76 -10.33
N ILE A 39 2.03 12.09 -10.43
CA ILE A 39 2.35 12.89 -11.62
C ILE A 39 3.35 14.03 -11.35
N ASP A 40 3.80 14.21 -10.11
CA ASP A 40 4.70 15.29 -9.71
C ASP A 40 6.09 14.73 -9.34
N TYR A 41 6.87 14.46 -10.38
CA TYR A 41 8.25 13.98 -10.29
C TYR A 41 9.15 14.95 -9.51
N VAL A 42 8.96 16.27 -9.67
CA VAL A 42 9.79 17.27 -8.98
C VAL A 42 9.56 17.18 -7.47
N LYS A 43 8.30 17.10 -7.04
CA LYS A 43 7.97 16.95 -5.62
C LYS A 43 8.47 15.64 -5.03
N PHE A 44 8.39 14.56 -5.81
CA PHE A 44 8.96 13.26 -5.43
C PHE A 44 10.46 13.37 -5.16
N CYS A 45 11.21 13.98 -6.09
CA CYS A 45 12.64 14.20 -5.94
C CYS A 45 12.97 15.10 -4.75
N GLU A 46 12.25 16.21 -4.54
CA GLU A 46 12.43 17.08 -3.37
C GLU A 46 12.25 16.34 -2.04
N LEU A 47 11.18 15.55 -1.93
CA LEU A 47 10.82 14.87 -0.68
C LEU A 47 11.85 13.78 -0.32
N LEU A 48 12.34 13.06 -1.32
CA LEU A 48 13.35 12.02 -1.15
C LEU A 48 14.79 12.54 -1.23
N LYS A 49 14.98 13.85 -1.42
CA LYS A 49 16.29 14.51 -1.60
C LYS A 49 17.11 13.87 -2.72
N LEU A 50 16.43 13.56 -3.82
CA LEU A 50 17.04 13.00 -5.02
C LEU A 50 17.34 14.13 -6.01
N GLU A 51 18.50 14.05 -6.67
CA GLU A 51 18.76 14.84 -7.85
C GLU A 51 18.07 14.20 -9.07
N PRO A 52 17.39 15.00 -9.92
CA PRO A 52 16.83 14.50 -11.16
C PRO A 52 17.86 13.79 -12.04
N GLY A 53 17.53 12.60 -12.52
CA GLY A 53 18.39 11.77 -13.35
C GLY A 53 17.98 10.30 -13.30
N ASP A 54 18.75 9.43 -13.96
CA ASP A 54 18.38 8.02 -14.21
C ASP A 54 17.95 7.26 -12.95
N TYR A 55 18.64 7.50 -11.82
CA TYR A 55 18.29 6.88 -10.55
C TYR A 55 16.92 7.35 -10.03
N ALA A 56 16.68 8.65 -10.03
CA ALA A 56 15.42 9.22 -9.57
C ALA A 56 14.25 8.80 -10.48
N ASP A 57 14.48 8.70 -11.80
CA ASP A 57 13.49 8.21 -12.76
C ASP A 57 13.09 6.75 -12.47
N GLN A 58 14.08 5.91 -12.17
CA GLN A 58 13.84 4.52 -11.81
C GLN A 58 13.06 4.40 -10.48
N GLN A 59 13.44 5.16 -9.46
CA GLN A 59 12.71 5.16 -8.18
C GLN A 59 11.28 5.69 -8.34
N TYR A 60 11.10 6.72 -9.17
CA TYR A 60 9.79 7.27 -9.47
C TYR A 60 8.89 6.25 -10.19
N SER A 61 9.43 5.49 -11.14
CA SER A 61 8.70 4.38 -11.78
C SER A 61 8.26 3.33 -10.75
N TYR A 62 9.13 2.94 -9.80
CA TYR A 62 8.74 2.01 -8.74
C TYR A 62 7.64 2.56 -7.84
N PHE A 63 7.71 3.85 -7.49
CA PHE A 63 6.66 4.51 -6.74
C PHE A 63 5.32 4.51 -7.49
N GLN A 64 5.33 4.81 -8.79
CA GLN A 64 4.11 4.79 -9.61
C GLN A 64 3.49 3.38 -9.67
N GLN A 65 4.33 2.34 -9.80
CA GLN A 65 3.89 0.94 -9.77
C GLN A 65 3.31 0.53 -8.42
N LEU A 66 3.92 0.98 -7.31
CA LEU A 66 3.39 0.78 -5.96
C LEU A 66 2.02 1.44 -5.81
N ALA A 67 1.91 2.72 -6.16
CA ALA A 67 0.67 3.47 -6.06
C ALA A 67 -0.45 2.83 -6.90
N GLU A 68 -0.13 2.35 -8.11
CA GLU A 68 -1.09 1.59 -8.92
C GLU A 68 -1.51 0.29 -8.24
N SER A 69 -0.55 -0.48 -7.75
CA SER A 69 -0.81 -1.79 -7.15
C SER A 69 -1.68 -1.67 -5.90
N LEU A 70 -1.47 -0.64 -5.08
CA LEU A 70 -2.29 -0.40 -3.89
C LEU A 70 -3.77 -0.19 -4.20
N THR A 71 -4.13 0.37 -5.37
CA THR A 71 -5.54 0.51 -5.78
C THR A 71 -6.23 -0.82 -6.09
N ARG A 72 -5.46 -1.90 -6.28
CA ARG A 72 -5.98 -3.23 -6.62
C ARG A 72 -6.29 -4.08 -5.39
N PHE A 73 -5.80 -3.70 -4.21
CA PHE A 73 -6.08 -4.39 -2.96
C PHE A 73 -7.17 -3.65 -2.18
N ASN A 74 -8.06 -4.40 -1.54
CA ASN A 74 -8.95 -3.81 -0.54
C ASN A 74 -8.21 -3.64 0.79
N ALA A 75 -8.71 -2.75 1.65
CA ALA A 75 -8.09 -2.44 2.94
C ALA A 75 -7.95 -3.69 3.84
N GLU A 76 -8.89 -4.63 3.79
CA GLU A 76 -8.83 -5.88 4.57
C GLU A 76 -7.64 -6.76 4.16
N SER A 77 -7.41 -6.92 2.86
CA SER A 77 -6.31 -7.74 2.32
C SER A 77 -4.96 -7.15 2.72
N LEU A 78 -4.81 -5.83 2.60
CA LEU A 78 -3.60 -5.11 3.02
C LEU A 78 -3.39 -5.25 4.53
N ALA A 79 -4.44 -5.14 5.33
CA ALA A 79 -4.37 -5.28 6.78
C ALA A 79 -3.93 -6.69 7.21
N LEU A 80 -4.41 -7.74 6.55
CA LEU A 80 -3.95 -9.10 6.79
C LEU A 80 -2.47 -9.30 6.44
N MET A 81 -1.99 -8.66 5.37
CA MET A 81 -0.57 -8.68 5.01
C MET A 81 0.29 -7.96 6.05
N ILE A 82 -0.19 -6.84 6.59
CA ILE A 82 0.48 -6.11 7.68
C ILE A 82 0.56 -6.98 8.93
N ASP A 83 -0.56 -7.57 9.37
CA ASP A 83 -0.60 -8.45 10.55
C ASP A 83 0.39 -9.62 10.38
N ALA A 84 0.44 -10.23 9.19
CA ALA A 84 1.37 -11.32 8.91
C ALA A 84 2.85 -10.90 9.02
N GLY A 85 3.19 -9.69 8.59
CA GLY A 85 4.56 -9.16 8.68
C GLY A 85 4.96 -8.69 10.08
N LEU A 86 3.99 -8.25 10.90
CA LEU A 86 4.21 -7.86 12.30
C LEU A 86 4.24 -9.06 13.25
N GLY A 87 3.48 -10.12 12.93
CA GLY A 87 3.34 -11.33 13.75
C GLY A 87 4.46 -12.36 13.60
N SER A 88 5.48 -12.10 12.78
CA SER A 88 6.65 -12.96 12.62
C SER A 88 7.76 -12.59 13.62
N GLU A 89 7.66 -13.10 14.84
CA GLU A 89 8.76 -13.35 15.78
C GLU A 89 8.82 -14.84 16.14
#